data_AF-A0A3E0N5F6-F1
#
_entry.id   AF-A0A3E0N5F6-F1
#
_cell.length_a   1.000
_cell.length_b   1.000
_cell.length_c   1.000
_cell.angle_alpha   90.00
_cell.angle_beta   90.00
_cell.angle_gamma   90.00
#
_symmetry.space_group_name_H-M   'P 1'
#
loop_
_entity.id
_entity.type
_entity.pdbx_description
1 polymer ?
#
loop_
_entity_poly.entity_id
_entity_poly.type
_entity_poly.pdbx_seq_one_letter_code
_entity_poly.pdbx_strand_id
1 'polypeptide(L)'
;MTLQDKGLNETEQDWLKHVTHALKQVSVKITGNDLLGSDVAHGAESRPAQIIERIQQAIYLRGHGTSEFHGLTVYEDPSSPQRRVVGFDQSGGRLLKGNLQYVDPQSDFESGDLISGFPGLGLDPYVTVRDESQELPLRLKALSTLLADDPEFVSSFVLEQLDNPPAEFDWLAAIVYAAEEVRFDSTEDQELVWQRLLALALELRGRTDSRLEKIVWSAIRRSASLIPQSRVSRLLPLLDYTGAVDTRLVGLQAIATVFSTEPARSDAEYRDIIERVNVVATKFIDRDVLIPGEHSAIPELAIIVLASLDAPEFESQVQRAQDLGLEWFSRAVERSLAELIQSWSDAAHPAYVRVVRVLKSLKE
;
A
#
# COMPACT_ATOMS: atom_id res chain seq x y z
N MET A 1 -37.90 28.91 1.85
CA MET A 1 -36.90 29.61 1.02
C MET A 1 -36.71 28.79 -0.24
N THR A 2 -37.28 29.24 -1.36
CA THR A 2 -37.22 28.49 -2.63
C THR A 2 -35.82 28.61 -3.22
N LEU A 3 -35.43 27.72 -4.13
CA LEU A 3 -34.09 27.78 -4.76
C LEU A 3 -33.86 29.09 -5.55
N GLN A 4 -34.94 29.77 -5.96
CA GLN A 4 -34.90 31.11 -6.56
C GLN A 4 -34.45 32.20 -5.57
N ASP A 5 -34.74 32.05 -4.27
CA ASP A 5 -34.32 33.01 -3.24
C ASP A 5 -32.79 33.01 -3.00
N LYS A 6 -32.06 32.04 -3.57
CA LYS A 6 -30.60 31.89 -3.43
C LYS A 6 -29.81 32.38 -4.66
N GLY A 7 -30.46 32.99 -5.66
CA GLY A 7 -29.79 33.54 -6.83
C GLY A 7 -29.18 32.49 -7.77
N LEU A 8 -29.57 31.22 -7.64
CA LEU A 8 -29.08 30.13 -8.49
C LEU A 8 -29.73 30.18 -9.87
N ASN A 9 -28.94 30.01 -10.92
CA ASN A 9 -29.45 29.94 -12.29
C ASN A 9 -30.16 28.60 -12.56
N GLU A 10 -30.91 28.50 -13.66
CA GLU A 10 -31.70 27.31 -14.00
C GLU A 10 -30.85 26.03 -14.06
N THR A 11 -29.61 26.11 -14.56
CA THR A 11 -28.69 24.98 -14.65
C THR A 11 -28.25 24.48 -13.28
N GLU A 12 -27.96 25.39 -12.35
CA GLU A 12 -27.59 25.07 -10.97
C GLU A 12 -28.76 24.46 -10.20
N GLN A 13 -29.98 24.97 -10.42
CA GLN A 13 -31.18 24.43 -9.81
C GLN A 13 -31.48 23.01 -10.32
N ASP A 14 -31.27 22.76 -11.60
CA ASP A 14 -31.48 21.44 -12.20
C ASP A 14 -30.41 20.44 -11.75
N TRP A 15 -29.16 20.87 -11.62
CA TRP A 15 -28.08 20.08 -11.00
C TRP A 15 -28.39 19.71 -9.54
N LEU A 16 -28.83 20.66 -8.72
CA LEU A 16 -29.21 20.42 -7.32
C LEU A 16 -30.36 19.42 -7.17
N LYS A 17 -31.33 19.44 -8.10
CA LYS A 17 -32.42 18.44 -8.14
C LYS A 17 -31.88 17.04 -8.42
N HIS A 18 -30.98 16.88 -9.39
CA HIS A 18 -30.38 15.59 -9.73
C HIS A 18 -29.51 15.03 -8.60
N VAL A 19 -28.68 15.88 -7.97
CA VAL A 19 -27.84 15.48 -6.82
C VAL A 19 -28.71 15.08 -5.62
N THR A 20 -29.74 15.86 -5.30
CA THR A 20 -30.65 15.54 -4.18
C THR A 20 -31.42 14.24 -4.43
N HIS A 21 -31.81 13.98 -5.68
CA HIS A 21 -32.46 12.74 -6.07
C HIS A 21 -31.51 11.53 -5.96
N ALA A 22 -30.26 11.67 -6.42
CA ALA A 22 -29.24 10.63 -6.32
C ALA A 22 -28.90 10.31 -4.85
N LEU A 23 -28.73 11.33 -4.00
CA LEU A 23 -28.47 11.14 -2.57
C LEU A 23 -29.64 10.46 -1.85
N LYS A 24 -30.89 10.75 -2.24
CA LYS A 24 -32.06 10.03 -1.72
C LYS A 24 -32.05 8.56 -2.13
N GLN A 25 -31.66 8.22 -3.36
CA GLN A 25 -31.57 6.83 -3.80
C GLN A 25 -30.45 6.04 -3.11
N VAL A 26 -29.32 6.69 -2.81
CA VAL A 26 -28.22 6.10 -2.03
C VAL A 26 -28.65 5.90 -0.58
N SER A 27 -29.31 6.89 0.04
CA SER A 27 -29.80 6.77 1.42
C SER A 27 -30.87 5.68 1.57
N VAL A 28 -31.75 5.51 0.59
CA VAL A 28 -32.77 4.44 0.57
C VAL A 28 -32.12 3.06 0.43
N LYS A 29 -31.04 2.94 -0.34
CA LYS A 29 -30.27 1.69 -0.48
C LYS A 29 -29.54 1.30 0.81
N ILE A 30 -28.98 2.28 1.53
CA ILE A 30 -28.25 2.03 2.79
C ILE A 30 -29.20 1.65 3.93
N THR A 31 -30.43 2.19 3.96
CA THR A 31 -31.41 1.82 5.00
C THR A 31 -32.20 0.55 4.68
N GLY A 32 -32.13 0.03 3.45
CA GLY A 32 -33.09 -0.93 2.93
C GLY A 32 -32.67 -2.40 2.92
N ASN A 33 -31.38 -2.74 3.07
CA ASN A 33 -30.94 -4.13 2.80
C ASN A 33 -29.84 -4.73 3.70
N ASP A 34 -29.29 -4.03 4.69
CA ASP A 34 -28.20 -4.58 5.53
C ASP A 34 -28.66 -5.09 6.91
N LEU A 35 -29.95 -5.35 7.07
CA LEU A 35 -30.47 -6.13 8.19
C LEU A 35 -31.23 -7.33 7.61
N LEU A 36 -30.49 -8.39 7.28
CA LEU A 36 -30.83 -9.81 7.49
C LEU A 36 -29.92 -10.72 6.62
N GLY A 37 -28.93 -11.32 7.29
CA GLY A 37 -28.29 -12.62 7.06
C GLY A 37 -28.03 -13.14 5.63
N SER A 38 -26.77 -13.45 5.32
CA SER A 38 -26.33 -14.84 5.12
C SER A 38 -24.84 -14.91 4.78
N ASP A 39 -24.22 -15.99 5.26
CA ASP A 39 -22.84 -16.39 5.09
C ASP A 39 -22.36 -16.40 3.64
N VAL A 40 -21.29 -15.65 3.35
CA VAL A 40 -20.30 -16.03 2.33
C VAL A 40 -18.92 -15.65 2.84
N ALA A 41 -18.22 -16.67 3.33
CA ALA A 41 -16.78 -16.64 3.46
C ALA A 41 -16.17 -16.64 2.05
N HIS A 42 -15.36 -15.63 1.73
CA HIS A 42 -14.07 -15.73 1.04
C HIS A 42 -13.49 -14.33 0.82
N GLY A 43 -12.21 -14.18 1.20
CA GLY A 43 -11.42 -12.99 0.99
C GLY A 43 -11.27 -12.68 -0.49
N ALA A 44 -12.12 -11.80 -0.99
CA ALA A 44 -11.85 -11.00 -2.16
C ALA A 44 -12.04 -9.55 -1.71
N GLU A 45 -10.97 -8.77 -1.74
CA GLU A 45 -11.14 -7.32 -1.75
C GLU A 45 -12.18 -6.99 -2.81
N SER A 46 -13.12 -6.10 -2.47
CA SER A 46 -14.21 -5.78 -3.36
C SER A 46 -13.62 -5.33 -4.71
N ARG A 47 -14.05 -5.96 -5.83
CA ARG A 47 -13.66 -5.60 -7.21
C ARG A 47 -13.55 -4.08 -7.46
N PRO A 48 -14.38 -3.20 -6.87
CA PRO A 48 -14.22 -1.76 -7.00
C PRO A 48 -12.86 -1.20 -6.51
N ALA A 49 -12.29 -1.71 -5.43
CA ALA A 49 -11.03 -1.23 -4.86
C ALA A 49 -9.82 -1.51 -5.79
N GLN A 50 -9.73 -2.75 -6.29
CA GLN A 50 -8.69 -3.17 -7.25
C GLN A 50 -8.81 -2.43 -8.60
N ILE A 51 -10.03 -2.06 -9.01
CA ILE A 51 -10.27 -1.26 -10.21
C ILE A 51 -9.80 0.19 -9.99
N ILE A 52 -10.06 0.78 -8.82
CA ILE A 52 -9.63 2.14 -8.49
C ILE A 52 -8.10 2.23 -8.45
N GLU A 53 -7.43 1.26 -7.83
CA GLU A 53 -5.97 1.20 -7.74
C GLU A 53 -5.31 1.08 -9.12
N ARG A 54 -5.82 0.19 -9.98
CA ARG A 54 -5.33 0.03 -11.35
C ARG A 54 -5.55 1.29 -12.21
N ILE A 55 -6.64 2.01 -11.99
CA ILE A 55 -6.90 3.30 -12.67
C ILE A 55 -5.94 4.39 -12.16
N GLN A 56 -5.66 4.45 -10.86
CA GLN A 56 -4.71 5.40 -10.29
C GLN A 56 -3.28 5.14 -10.77
N GLN A 57 -2.86 3.88 -10.84
CA GLN A 57 -1.57 3.48 -11.42
C GLN A 57 -1.49 3.81 -12.91
N ALA A 58 -2.54 3.53 -13.69
CA ALA A 58 -2.59 3.86 -15.10
C ALA A 58 -2.57 5.39 -15.35
N ILE A 59 -3.17 6.20 -14.47
CA ILE A 59 -3.12 7.67 -14.55
C ILE A 59 -1.72 8.19 -14.19
N TYR A 60 -1.10 7.64 -13.14
CA TYR A 60 0.27 8.00 -12.73
C TYR A 60 1.30 7.72 -13.84
N LEU A 61 1.15 6.61 -14.55
CA LEU A 61 2.04 6.22 -15.65
C LEU A 61 1.79 7.01 -16.95
N ARG A 62 0.69 7.78 -17.07
CA ARG A 62 0.29 8.44 -18.34
C ARG A 62 0.56 9.95 -18.41
N GLY A 63 1.06 10.62 -17.38
CA GLY A 63 1.36 12.05 -17.53
C GLY A 63 2.03 12.72 -16.34
N HIS A 64 3.13 13.43 -16.59
CA HIS A 64 3.62 14.47 -15.70
C HIS A 64 2.64 15.66 -15.69
N GLY A 65 2.30 16.11 -14.48
CA GLY A 65 1.52 17.32 -14.25
C GLY A 65 0.73 17.19 -12.96
N THR A 66 1.20 17.87 -11.92
CA THR A 66 0.60 17.99 -10.59
C THR A 66 -0.92 18.25 -10.65
N SER A 67 -1.74 17.25 -10.32
CA SER A 67 -3.09 17.48 -9.80
C SER A 67 -3.47 16.29 -8.93
N GLU A 68 -3.59 16.49 -7.62
CA GLU A 68 -4.15 15.46 -6.73
C GLU A 68 -5.63 15.31 -7.09
N PHE A 69 -6.02 14.13 -7.58
CA PHE A 69 -7.42 13.81 -7.77
C PHE A 69 -8.01 13.40 -6.41
N HIS A 70 -9.07 14.08 -5.98
CA HIS A 70 -9.86 13.66 -4.81
C HIS A 70 -11.22 13.15 -5.30
N GLY A 71 -11.47 11.87 -5.06
CA GLY A 71 -12.75 11.21 -5.34
C GLY A 71 -12.94 10.87 -6.82
N LEU A 72 -12.79 9.58 -7.16
CA LEU A 72 -13.27 9.03 -8.42
C LEU A 72 -14.60 8.32 -8.14
N THR A 73 -15.70 8.75 -8.78
CA THR A 73 -16.97 8.02 -8.72
C THR A 73 -17.27 7.44 -10.09
N VAL A 74 -17.33 6.11 -10.16
CA VAL A 74 -17.69 5.37 -11.38
C VAL A 74 -19.19 5.16 -11.36
N TYR A 75 -19.89 5.66 -12.38
CA TYR A 75 -21.32 5.43 -12.54
C TYR A 75 -21.56 4.35 -13.62
N GLU A 76 -22.40 3.38 -13.29
CA GLU A 76 -22.95 2.44 -14.28
C GLU A 76 -24.36 2.90 -14.67
N ASP A 77 -24.54 3.28 -15.93
CA ASP A 77 -25.84 3.51 -16.53
C ASP A 77 -26.32 2.19 -17.14
N PRO A 78 -27.33 1.51 -16.57
CA PRO A 78 -27.81 0.22 -17.06
C PRO A 78 -28.46 0.29 -18.44
N SER A 79 -28.70 1.50 -18.97
CA SER A 79 -29.25 1.73 -20.31
C SER A 79 -28.19 2.11 -21.35
N SER A 80 -26.90 2.23 -20.96
CA SER A 80 -25.80 2.59 -21.85
C SER A 80 -24.73 1.50 -21.91
N PRO A 81 -24.25 1.09 -23.10
CA PRO A 81 -23.12 0.16 -23.21
C PRO A 81 -21.76 0.79 -22.82
N GLN A 82 -21.73 2.08 -22.48
CA GLN A 82 -20.51 2.80 -22.09
C GLN A 82 -20.53 3.18 -20.61
N ARG A 83 -19.49 2.76 -19.86
CA ARG A 83 -19.27 3.24 -18.50
C ARG A 83 -18.74 4.66 -18.53
N ARG A 84 -19.34 5.55 -17.74
CA ARG A 84 -18.90 6.94 -17.61
C ARG A 84 -18.14 7.12 -16.31
N VAL A 85 -16.90 7.58 -16.40
CA VAL A 85 -16.10 7.98 -15.24
C VAL A 85 -16.13 9.49 -15.14
N VAL A 86 -16.47 9.99 -13.96
CA VAL A 86 -16.47 11.42 -13.66
C VAL A 86 -15.37 11.67 -12.63
N GLY A 87 -14.37 12.45 -13.01
CA GLY A 87 -13.33 12.93 -12.11
C GLY A 87 -13.53 14.42 -11.77
N PHE A 88 -13.09 14.80 -10.57
CA PHE A 88 -13.10 16.18 -10.10
C PHE A 88 -11.66 16.69 -9.93
N ASP A 89 -11.41 17.95 -10.28
CA ASP A 89 -10.16 18.63 -9.96
C ASP A 89 -10.19 19.26 -8.56
N GLN A 90 -9.01 19.63 -8.03
CA GLN A 90 -8.82 20.21 -6.68
C GLN A 90 -9.65 21.47 -6.41
N SER A 91 -10.20 22.13 -7.44
CA SER A 91 -11.01 23.34 -7.27
C SER A 91 -12.50 23.04 -7.01
N GLY A 92 -12.91 21.76 -7.02
CA GLY A 92 -14.30 21.35 -6.81
C GLY A 92 -15.29 21.87 -7.87
N GLY A 93 -14.79 22.48 -8.95
CA GLY A 93 -15.60 23.25 -9.88
C GLY A 93 -15.62 22.75 -11.32
N ARG A 94 -14.72 21.85 -11.72
CA ARG A 94 -14.64 21.39 -13.11
C ARG A 94 -14.88 19.89 -13.24
N LEU A 95 -15.98 19.56 -13.90
CA LEU A 95 -16.37 18.20 -14.25
C LEU A 95 -15.55 17.75 -15.47
N LEU A 96 -14.62 16.82 -15.30
CA LEU A 96 -13.93 16.18 -16.42
C LEU A 96 -14.81 15.04 -16.95
N LYS A 97 -15.48 15.25 -18.08
CA LYS A 97 -16.23 14.19 -18.79
C LYS A 97 -15.29 13.49 -19.78
N GLY A 98 -14.96 12.24 -19.52
CA GLY A 98 -14.34 11.34 -20.48
C GLY A 98 -15.29 10.21 -20.84
N ASN A 99 -15.43 9.88 -22.13
CA ASN A 99 -16.06 8.63 -22.54
C ASN A 99 -14.99 7.53 -22.50
N LEU A 100 -15.16 6.56 -21.61
CA LEU A 100 -14.42 5.31 -21.70
C LEU A 100 -15.23 4.36 -22.58
N GLN A 101 -14.74 4.08 -23.79
CA GLN A 101 -15.28 2.98 -24.58
C GLN A 101 -14.79 1.67 -23.98
N TYR A 102 -15.75 0.85 -23.54
CA TYR A 102 -15.49 -0.54 -23.20
C TYR A 102 -15.37 -1.31 -24.52
N VAL A 103 -14.21 -1.89 -24.79
CA VAL A 103 -14.02 -2.85 -25.89
C VAL A 103 -14.36 -4.23 -25.34
N ASP A 104 -15.25 -4.93 -26.05
CA ASP A 104 -15.70 -6.28 -25.73
C ASP A 104 -14.49 -7.25 -25.74
N PRO A 105 -14.23 -8.03 -24.66
CA PRO A 105 -13.14 -9.01 -24.63
C PRO A 105 -13.27 -10.14 -25.67
N GLN A 106 -14.40 -10.24 -26.38
CA GLN A 106 -14.63 -11.25 -27.41
C GLN A 106 -14.75 -10.72 -28.84
N SER A 107 -14.51 -9.42 -29.08
CA SER A 107 -14.36 -8.93 -30.44
C SER A 107 -12.94 -9.17 -30.94
N ASP A 108 -12.80 -9.85 -32.09
CA ASP A 108 -11.58 -10.01 -32.87
C ASP A 108 -11.02 -8.64 -33.31
N PHE A 109 -10.45 -7.91 -32.37
CA PHE A 109 -9.64 -6.71 -32.61
C PHE A 109 -8.19 -7.14 -32.63
N GLU A 110 -7.58 -7.06 -33.81
CA GLU A 110 -6.12 -7.09 -33.95
C GLU A 110 -5.51 -6.08 -32.97
N SER A 111 -4.57 -6.56 -32.17
CA SER A 111 -3.97 -5.93 -30.99
C SER A 111 -3.10 -4.69 -31.29
N GLY A 112 -3.47 -3.84 -32.25
CA GLY A 112 -2.61 -2.81 -32.83
C GLY A 112 -2.84 -1.37 -32.37
N ASP A 113 -4.07 -0.95 -32.06
CA ASP A 113 -4.43 0.46 -32.36
C ASP A 113 -4.78 1.40 -31.20
N LEU A 114 -4.48 1.07 -29.93
CA LEU A 114 -4.75 1.99 -28.82
C LEU A 114 -3.53 2.36 -27.94
N ILE A 115 -2.32 1.96 -28.35
CA ILE A 115 -1.03 2.43 -27.79
C ILE A 115 -0.18 3.19 -28.85
N SER A 116 -0.73 3.43 -30.06
CA SER A 116 -0.03 3.91 -31.24
C SER A 116 0.15 5.45 -31.36
N GLY A 117 0.29 6.15 -30.23
CA GLY A 117 0.58 7.60 -30.23
C GLY A 117 2.05 7.96 -30.50
N PHE A 118 2.97 7.00 -30.33
CA PHE A 118 4.36 7.11 -30.75
C PHE A 118 4.60 6.09 -31.86
N PRO A 119 4.62 6.49 -33.15
CA PRO A 119 4.99 5.58 -34.22
C PRO A 119 6.38 5.02 -33.90
N GLY A 120 6.51 3.69 -34.00
CA GLY A 120 7.70 2.93 -33.66
C GLY A 120 8.98 3.50 -34.26
N LEU A 121 9.65 4.36 -33.50
CA LEU A 121 11.09 4.32 -33.44
C LEU A 121 11.37 2.92 -32.90
N GLY A 122 11.74 1.98 -33.78
CA GLY A 122 12.07 0.59 -33.43
C GLY A 122 13.34 0.51 -32.59
N LEU A 123 13.39 1.31 -31.53
CA LEU A 123 14.45 1.32 -30.56
C LEU A 123 14.27 0.09 -29.71
N ASP A 124 15.34 -0.69 -29.67
CA ASP A 124 15.45 -1.85 -28.84
C ASP A 124 15.25 -1.41 -27.36
N PRO A 125 14.27 -1.98 -26.63
CA PRO A 125 14.02 -1.60 -25.23
C PRO A 125 15.23 -1.92 -24.32
N TYR A 126 16.02 -2.95 -24.63
CA TYR A 126 17.23 -3.31 -23.89
C TYR A 126 18.32 -2.24 -24.01
N VAL A 127 18.45 -1.62 -25.19
CA VAL A 127 19.38 -0.51 -25.41
C VAL A 127 18.82 0.77 -24.79
N THR A 128 17.54 1.04 -25.02
CA THR A 128 16.87 2.28 -24.58
C THR A 128 16.92 2.45 -23.07
N VAL A 129 16.68 1.38 -22.30
CA VAL A 129 16.65 1.44 -20.83
C VAL A 129 18.03 1.79 -20.23
N ARG A 130 19.12 1.38 -20.90
CA ARG A 130 20.52 1.58 -20.49
C ARG A 130 21.13 2.89 -20.97
N ASP A 131 20.58 3.49 -22.02
CA ASP A 131 21.14 4.69 -22.63
C ASP A 131 20.70 5.95 -21.85
N GLU A 132 21.60 6.47 -21.00
CA GLU A 132 21.40 7.69 -20.22
C GLU A 132 21.19 8.95 -21.07
N SER A 133 21.53 8.90 -22.38
CA SER A 133 21.26 10.01 -23.30
C SER A 133 19.81 10.05 -23.79
N GLN A 134 19.03 8.99 -23.58
CA GLN A 134 17.61 8.95 -23.91
C GLN A 134 16.79 9.75 -22.91
N GLU A 135 15.70 10.33 -23.41
CA GLU A 135 14.75 11.04 -22.56
C GLU A 135 14.12 10.08 -21.53
N LEU A 136 14.00 10.53 -20.28
CA LEU A 136 13.46 9.73 -19.18
C LEU A 136 12.12 9.04 -19.51
N PRO A 137 11.11 9.68 -20.16
CA PRO A 137 9.88 9.01 -20.54
C PRO A 137 10.07 7.79 -21.45
N LEU A 138 11.07 7.82 -22.35
CA LEU A 138 11.38 6.67 -23.22
C LEU A 138 12.04 5.54 -22.42
N ARG A 139 12.94 5.88 -21.49
CA ARG A 139 13.59 4.90 -20.60
C ARG A 139 12.56 4.22 -19.69
N LEU A 140 11.64 4.99 -19.10
CA LEU A 140 10.53 4.46 -18.28
C LEU A 140 9.61 3.54 -19.08
N LYS A 141 9.27 3.93 -20.31
CA LYS A 141 8.48 3.08 -21.21
C LYS A 141 9.21 1.78 -21.53
N ALA A 142 10.51 1.84 -21.85
CA ALA A 142 11.33 0.66 -22.12
C ALA A 142 11.41 -0.27 -20.90
N LEU A 143 11.63 0.28 -19.70
CA LEU A 143 11.62 -0.49 -18.45
C LEU A 143 10.27 -1.18 -18.22
N SER A 144 9.15 -0.47 -18.43
CA SER A 144 7.81 -1.04 -18.30
C SER A 144 7.54 -2.16 -19.31
N THR A 145 8.01 -2.02 -20.55
CA THR A 145 7.93 -3.08 -21.56
C THR A 145 8.74 -4.30 -21.13
N LEU A 146 9.97 -4.11 -20.66
CA LEU A 146 10.82 -5.20 -20.21
C LEU A 146 10.27 -5.89 -18.94
N LEU A 147 9.63 -5.16 -18.03
CA LEU A 147 8.97 -5.76 -16.87
C LEU A 147 7.86 -6.75 -17.28
N ALA A 148 7.15 -6.46 -18.37
CA ALA A 148 6.10 -7.32 -18.89
C ALA A 148 6.65 -8.49 -19.70
N ASP A 149 7.69 -8.25 -20.51
CA ASP A 149 8.16 -9.19 -21.53
C ASP A 149 9.36 -10.04 -21.08
N ASP A 150 10.25 -9.50 -20.24
CA ASP A 150 11.49 -10.15 -19.77
C ASP A 150 11.87 -9.72 -18.33
N PRO A 151 11.17 -10.22 -17.30
CA PRO A 151 11.46 -9.88 -15.90
C PRO A 151 12.81 -10.40 -15.40
N GLU A 152 13.42 -11.39 -16.07
CA GLU A 152 14.75 -11.92 -15.74
C GLU A 152 15.84 -10.93 -16.14
N PHE A 153 15.72 -10.32 -17.32
CA PHE A 153 16.58 -9.18 -17.67
C PHE A 153 16.42 -8.03 -16.68
N VAL A 154 15.19 -7.68 -16.31
CA VAL A 154 14.94 -6.56 -15.41
C VAL A 154 15.50 -6.82 -14.01
N SER A 155 15.46 -8.04 -13.48
CA SER A 155 16.04 -8.34 -12.16
C SER A 155 17.55 -8.07 -12.15
N SER A 156 18.27 -8.53 -13.17
CA SER A 156 19.71 -8.28 -13.35
C SER A 156 20.00 -6.78 -13.52
N PHE A 157 19.18 -6.09 -14.31
CA PHE A 157 19.31 -4.66 -14.56
C PHE A 157 19.05 -3.81 -13.30
N VAL A 158 18.02 -4.15 -12.52
CA VAL A 158 17.71 -3.47 -11.25
C VAL A 158 18.88 -3.60 -10.28
N LEU A 159 19.48 -4.79 -10.17
CA LEU A 159 20.66 -5.00 -9.32
C LEU A 159 21.83 -4.10 -9.75
N GLU A 160 22.14 -4.04 -11.05
CA GLU A 160 23.17 -3.16 -11.61
C GLU A 160 22.92 -1.68 -11.25
N GLN A 161 21.67 -1.22 -11.37
CA GLN A 161 21.27 0.15 -11.05
C GLN A 161 21.27 0.43 -9.53
N LEU A 162 21.02 -0.57 -8.68
CA LEU A 162 21.09 -0.42 -7.23
C LEU A 162 22.52 -0.38 -6.69
N ASP A 163 23.49 -0.98 -7.40
CA ASP A 163 24.91 -0.86 -7.06
C ASP A 163 25.47 0.53 -7.36
N ASN A 164 24.92 1.22 -8.36
CA ASN A 164 25.24 2.60 -8.68
C ASN A 164 23.97 3.44 -8.78
N PRO A 165 23.35 3.80 -7.62
CA PRO A 165 22.07 4.48 -7.61
C PRO A 165 22.09 5.76 -8.46
N PRO A 166 21.14 5.92 -9.38
CA PRO A 166 21.11 7.10 -10.25
C PRO A 166 20.83 8.38 -9.46
N ALA A 167 21.45 9.48 -9.90
CA ALA A 167 21.22 10.80 -9.31
C ALA A 167 19.83 11.37 -9.66
N GLU A 168 19.28 10.97 -10.81
CA GLU A 168 17.95 11.38 -11.26
C GLU A 168 16.86 10.68 -10.44
N PHE A 169 16.07 11.48 -9.72
CA PHE A 169 15.09 11.00 -8.75
C PHE A 169 13.98 10.13 -9.36
N ASP A 170 13.38 10.55 -10.47
CA ASP A 170 12.27 9.82 -11.10
C ASP A 170 12.76 8.48 -11.68
N TRP A 171 14.01 8.42 -12.14
CA TRP A 171 14.64 7.17 -12.56
C TRP A 171 14.92 6.25 -11.36
N LEU A 172 15.48 6.77 -10.26
CA LEU A 172 15.67 6.02 -9.01
C LEU A 172 14.35 5.42 -8.50
N ALA A 173 13.27 6.21 -8.52
CA ALA A 173 11.94 5.76 -8.13
C ALA A 173 11.50 4.54 -8.96
N ALA A 174 11.68 4.62 -10.28
CA ALA A 174 11.31 3.54 -11.19
C ALA A 174 12.13 2.26 -10.94
N ILE A 175 13.42 2.37 -10.62
CA ILE A 175 14.25 1.21 -10.25
C ILE A 175 13.75 0.58 -8.94
N VAL A 176 13.41 1.38 -7.94
CA VAL A 176 12.87 0.87 -6.66
C VAL A 176 11.53 0.17 -6.87
N TYR A 177 10.62 0.73 -7.67
CA TYR A 177 9.35 0.08 -7.98
C TYR A 177 9.52 -1.18 -8.83
N ALA A 178 10.42 -1.16 -9.81
CA ALA A 178 10.75 -2.36 -10.58
C ALA A 178 11.27 -3.48 -9.67
N ALA A 179 12.02 -3.14 -8.62
CA ALA A 179 12.49 -4.12 -7.65
C ALA A 179 11.33 -4.82 -6.90
N GLU A 180 10.18 -4.18 -6.69
CA GLU A 180 8.97 -4.79 -6.10
C GLU A 180 8.31 -5.82 -7.03
N GLU A 181 8.37 -5.60 -8.35
CA GLU A 181 7.66 -6.40 -9.36
C GLU A 181 8.45 -7.62 -9.86
N VAL A 182 9.78 -7.58 -9.79
CA VAL A 182 10.63 -8.69 -10.26
C VAL A 182 10.89 -9.73 -9.17
N ARG A 183 11.24 -10.95 -9.58
CA ARG A 183 11.71 -12.00 -8.68
C ARG A 183 13.24 -12.09 -8.75
N PHE A 184 13.88 -12.28 -7.60
CA PHE A 184 15.31 -12.54 -7.48
C PHE A 184 15.49 -13.99 -7.04
N ASP A 185 16.03 -14.85 -7.91
CA ASP A 185 16.09 -16.30 -7.66
C ASP A 185 17.32 -16.74 -6.85
N SER A 186 18.43 -16.02 -6.97
CA SER A 186 19.65 -16.29 -6.21
C SER A 186 19.56 -15.71 -4.81
N THR A 187 19.96 -16.49 -3.80
CA THR A 187 20.12 -15.99 -2.41
C THR A 187 21.15 -14.85 -2.35
N GLU A 188 22.17 -14.86 -3.22
CA GLU A 188 23.17 -13.78 -3.30
C GLU A 188 22.54 -12.48 -3.83
N ASP A 189 21.74 -12.57 -4.90
CA ASP A 189 21.06 -11.40 -5.47
C ASP A 189 20.03 -10.85 -4.48
N GLN A 190 19.26 -11.72 -3.82
CA GLN A 190 18.33 -11.32 -2.76
C GLN A 190 19.06 -10.55 -1.64
N GLU A 191 20.21 -11.07 -1.21
CA GLU A 191 21.05 -10.45 -0.18
C GLU A 191 21.52 -9.05 -0.60
N LEU A 192 22.05 -8.92 -1.82
CA LEU A 192 22.49 -7.63 -2.36
C LEU A 192 21.32 -6.65 -2.47
N VAL A 193 20.19 -7.07 -3.05
CA VAL A 193 19.04 -6.19 -3.25
C VAL A 193 18.50 -5.67 -1.92
N TRP A 194 18.29 -6.53 -0.91
CA TRP A 194 17.75 -6.05 0.36
C TRP A 194 18.73 -5.10 1.07
N GLN A 195 20.02 -5.38 1.01
CA GLN A 195 21.04 -4.50 1.59
C GLN A 195 21.05 -3.12 0.93
N ARG A 196 21.01 -3.07 -0.41
CA ARG A 196 21.01 -1.82 -1.18
C ARG A 196 19.74 -1.02 -0.96
N LEU A 197 18.57 -1.65 -1.04
CA LEU A 197 17.29 -0.98 -0.81
C LEU A 197 17.15 -0.45 0.61
N LEU A 198 17.59 -1.21 1.62
CA LEU A 198 17.56 -0.75 3.01
C LEU A 198 18.52 0.44 3.23
N ALA A 199 19.74 0.37 2.68
CA ALA A 199 20.69 1.48 2.75
C ALA A 199 20.12 2.74 2.09
N LEU A 200 19.52 2.59 0.91
CA LEU A 200 18.85 3.67 0.19
C LEU A 200 17.70 4.27 1.01
N ALA A 201 16.84 3.44 1.58
CA ALA A 201 15.73 3.90 2.42
C ALA A 201 16.21 4.70 3.63
N LEU A 202 17.28 4.23 4.30
CA LEU A 202 17.87 4.90 5.46
C LEU A 202 18.54 6.23 5.09
N GLU A 203 19.13 6.33 3.91
CA GLU A 203 19.68 7.59 3.41
C GLU A 203 18.57 8.58 3.04
N LEU A 204 17.60 8.14 2.24
CA LEU A 204 16.56 9.00 1.67
C LEU A 204 15.61 9.55 2.74
N ARG A 205 15.27 8.77 3.78
CA ARG A 205 14.36 9.23 4.85
C ARG A 205 14.86 10.46 5.62
N GLY A 206 16.17 10.70 5.61
CA GLY A 206 16.79 11.87 6.24
C GLY A 206 16.62 13.18 5.45
N ARG A 207 16.21 13.08 4.18
CA ARG A 207 16.07 14.23 3.27
C ARG A 207 14.67 14.82 3.35
N THR A 208 14.53 16.12 3.12
CA THR A 208 13.28 16.89 3.31
C THR A 208 12.37 16.96 2.07
N ASP A 209 12.65 16.20 1.00
CA ASP A 209 11.80 16.18 -0.21
C ASP A 209 10.56 15.32 0.03
N SER A 210 9.37 15.91 -0.07
CA SER A 210 8.08 15.24 0.18
C SER A 210 7.79 14.11 -0.81
N ARG A 211 8.43 14.09 -1.98
CA ARG A 211 8.24 13.02 -2.97
C ARG A 211 8.91 11.72 -2.57
N LEU A 212 9.85 11.76 -1.60
CA LEU A 212 10.64 10.59 -1.19
C LEU A 212 9.85 9.55 -0.42
N GLU A 213 8.76 9.93 0.24
CA GLU A 213 8.01 9.06 1.16
C GLU A 213 7.65 7.71 0.54
N LYS A 214 7.02 7.74 -0.65
CA LYS A 214 6.58 6.52 -1.35
C LYS A 214 7.74 5.61 -1.76
N ILE A 215 8.86 6.20 -2.19
CA ILE A 215 10.06 5.47 -2.61
C ILE A 215 10.72 4.83 -1.38
N VAL A 216 10.84 5.57 -0.28
CA VAL A 216 11.37 5.07 0.99
C VAL A 216 10.52 3.89 1.47
N TRP A 217 9.20 4.02 1.45
CA TRP A 217 8.30 2.94 1.89
C TRP A 217 8.39 1.70 0.99
N SER A 218 8.44 1.88 -0.33
CA SER A 218 8.62 0.79 -1.29
C SER A 218 9.95 0.06 -1.08
N ALA A 219 11.06 0.81 -0.95
CA ALA A 219 12.37 0.23 -0.64
C ALA A 219 12.38 -0.56 0.68
N ILE A 220 11.72 -0.05 1.73
CA ILE A 220 11.58 -0.75 3.03
C ILE A 220 10.80 -2.05 2.85
N ARG A 221 9.59 -2.01 2.28
CA ARG A 221 8.76 -3.21 2.10
C ARG A 221 9.49 -4.27 1.29
N ARG A 222 10.12 -3.86 0.19
CA ARG A 222 10.83 -4.79 -0.67
C ARG A 222 12.04 -5.39 0.03
N SER A 223 12.85 -4.57 0.71
CA SER A 223 13.96 -5.09 1.52
C SER A 223 13.50 -6.09 2.58
N ALA A 224 12.38 -5.83 3.25
CA ALA A 224 11.82 -6.70 4.28
C ALA A 224 11.30 -8.03 3.73
N SER A 225 10.79 -8.05 2.50
CA SER A 225 10.35 -9.29 1.84
C SER A 225 11.50 -10.23 1.46
N LEU A 226 12.73 -9.70 1.42
CA LEU A 226 13.93 -10.43 0.99
C LEU A 226 14.91 -10.70 2.16
N ILE A 227 14.80 -9.98 3.28
CA ILE A 227 15.72 -10.12 4.40
C ILE A 227 15.43 -11.41 5.19
N PRO A 228 16.45 -12.25 5.48
CA PRO A 228 16.24 -13.42 6.32
C PRO A 228 16.02 -13.03 7.79
N GLN A 229 15.31 -13.87 8.56
CA GLN A 229 15.00 -13.61 9.98
C GLN A 229 16.24 -13.28 10.82
N SER A 230 17.36 -13.98 10.60
CA SER A 230 18.63 -13.75 11.30
C SER A 230 19.28 -12.37 11.06
N ARG A 231 18.73 -11.59 10.11
CA ARG A 231 19.20 -10.23 9.77
C ARG A 231 18.16 -9.16 10.09
N VAL A 232 17.00 -9.50 10.67
CA VAL A 232 15.92 -8.55 10.94
C VAL A 232 16.32 -7.38 11.84
N SER A 233 17.36 -7.52 12.66
CA SER A 233 17.95 -6.44 13.47
C SER A 233 18.46 -5.27 12.63
N ARG A 234 18.73 -5.48 11.32
CA ARG A 234 19.08 -4.40 10.39
C ARG A 234 17.94 -3.41 10.18
N LEU A 235 16.69 -3.79 10.44
CA LEU A 235 15.51 -2.90 10.32
C LEU A 235 15.35 -1.97 11.52
N LEU A 236 16.08 -2.17 12.63
CA LEU A 236 15.98 -1.35 13.85
C LEU A 236 16.00 0.16 13.63
N PRO A 237 16.89 0.73 12.79
CA PRO A 237 16.94 2.17 12.59
C PRO A 237 15.63 2.75 12.02
N LEU A 238 14.80 1.95 11.34
CA LEU A 238 13.49 2.36 10.82
C LEU A 238 12.49 2.73 11.93
N LEU A 239 12.71 2.22 13.15
CA LEU A 239 11.88 2.51 14.32
C LEU A 239 12.29 3.81 15.06
N ASP A 240 13.37 4.45 14.62
CA ASP A 240 13.78 5.74 15.14
C ASP A 240 13.00 6.87 14.49
N TYR A 241 12.67 7.89 15.29
CA TYR A 241 12.12 9.14 14.76
C TYR A 241 13.28 10.02 14.29
N THR A 242 13.84 9.65 13.14
CA THR A 242 14.96 10.34 12.49
C THR A 242 14.56 10.73 11.08
N GLY A 243 14.81 11.99 10.73
CA GLY A 243 14.58 12.51 9.37
C GLY A 243 13.21 13.14 9.15
N ALA A 244 12.92 13.39 7.87
CA ALA A 244 11.68 14.05 7.44
C ALA A 244 10.57 13.05 7.09
N VAL A 245 10.93 11.81 6.71
CA VAL A 245 9.98 10.73 6.45
C VAL A 245 9.84 9.87 7.70
N ASP A 246 8.62 9.78 8.25
CA ASP A 246 8.34 8.88 9.35
C ASP A 246 8.22 7.44 8.84
N THR A 247 9.19 6.60 9.19
CA THR A 247 9.24 5.20 8.75
C THR A 247 8.79 4.23 9.83
N ARG A 248 8.31 4.68 10.99
CA ARG A 248 8.02 3.77 12.11
C ARG A 248 6.92 2.78 11.77
N LEU A 249 5.86 3.25 11.12
CA LEU A 249 4.75 2.39 10.71
C LEU A 249 5.21 1.32 9.72
N VAL A 250 5.82 1.73 8.61
CA VAL A 250 6.32 0.81 7.58
C VAL A 250 7.47 -0.07 8.08
N GLY A 251 8.27 0.40 9.04
CA GLY A 251 9.31 -0.36 9.70
C GLY A 251 8.75 -1.48 10.59
N LEU A 252 7.67 -1.22 11.33
CA LEU A 252 6.96 -2.27 12.07
C LEU A 252 6.30 -3.27 11.14
N GLN A 253 5.68 -2.81 10.04
CA GLN A 253 5.13 -3.69 9.00
C GLN A 253 6.22 -4.60 8.43
N ALA A 254 7.38 -4.03 8.07
CA ALA A 254 8.53 -4.76 7.57
C ALA A 254 9.00 -5.86 8.54
N ILE A 255 9.13 -5.54 9.83
CA ILE A 255 9.51 -6.53 10.85
C ILE A 255 8.43 -7.61 10.97
N ALA A 256 7.14 -7.23 11.01
CA ALA A 256 6.04 -8.19 11.08
C ALA A 256 6.02 -9.13 9.86
N THR A 257 6.28 -8.61 8.65
CA THR A 257 6.35 -9.41 7.42
C THR A 257 7.40 -10.51 7.51
N VAL A 258 8.58 -10.24 8.07
CA VAL A 258 9.68 -11.22 8.25
C VAL A 258 9.25 -12.42 9.10
N PHE A 259 8.30 -12.24 10.02
CA PHE A 259 7.78 -13.28 10.91
C PHE A 259 6.31 -13.67 10.60
N SER A 260 5.81 -13.30 9.43
CA SER A 260 4.41 -13.55 9.06
C SER A 260 4.10 -15.03 8.84
N THR A 261 5.07 -15.82 8.38
CA THR A 261 4.89 -17.24 8.06
C THR A 261 5.33 -18.18 9.20
N GLU A 262 6.33 -17.76 9.98
CA GLU A 262 6.79 -18.47 11.16
C GLU A 262 7.22 -17.48 12.26
N PRO A 263 6.90 -17.76 13.54
CA PRO A 263 7.37 -16.97 14.67
C PRO A 263 8.89 -17.10 14.86
N ALA A 264 9.48 -16.18 15.64
CA ALA A 264 10.89 -16.22 16.00
C ALA A 264 11.22 -17.45 16.86
N ARG A 265 12.33 -18.14 16.53
CA ARG A 265 12.74 -19.38 17.23
C ARG A 265 13.45 -19.14 18.57
N SER A 266 13.98 -17.93 18.82
CA SER A 266 14.72 -17.61 20.04
C SER A 266 14.71 -16.13 20.38
N ASP A 267 14.25 -15.79 21.58
CA ASP A 267 14.17 -14.42 22.09
C ASP A 267 15.54 -13.73 22.22
N ALA A 268 16.60 -14.51 22.49
CA ALA A 268 17.92 -13.97 22.81
C ALA A 268 18.57 -13.22 21.64
N GLU A 269 18.28 -13.62 20.41
CA GLU A 269 18.81 -12.99 19.18
C GLU A 269 18.14 -11.65 18.89
N TYR A 270 16.90 -11.46 19.35
CA TYR A 270 16.06 -10.31 18.98
C TYR A 270 15.86 -9.30 20.12
N ARG A 271 16.63 -9.40 21.20
CA ARG A 271 16.48 -8.55 22.40
C ARG A 271 16.41 -7.05 22.08
N ASP A 272 17.31 -6.56 21.24
CA ASP A 272 17.38 -5.12 20.89
C ASP A 272 16.11 -4.67 20.12
N ILE A 273 15.56 -5.56 19.28
CA ILE A 273 14.30 -5.32 18.55
C ILE A 273 13.13 -5.32 19.52
N ILE A 274 13.06 -6.32 20.41
CA ILE A 274 12.02 -6.43 21.43
C ILE A 274 12.00 -5.17 22.29
N GLU A 275 13.14 -4.74 22.81
CA GLU A 275 13.24 -3.53 23.63
C GLU A 275 12.76 -2.30 22.86
N ARG A 276 13.23 -2.14 21.62
CA ARG A 276 12.86 -0.97 20.80
C ARG A 276 11.38 -0.94 20.45
N VAL A 277 10.81 -2.07 20.05
CA VAL A 277 9.38 -2.21 19.73
C VAL A 277 8.53 -1.99 20.97
N ASN A 278 8.95 -2.50 22.13
CA ASN A 278 8.27 -2.27 23.40
C ASN A 278 8.24 -0.79 23.80
N VAL A 279 9.33 -0.04 23.56
CA VAL A 279 9.35 1.42 23.74
C VAL A 279 8.35 2.10 22.81
N VAL A 280 8.24 1.67 21.55
CA VAL A 280 7.25 2.20 20.61
C VAL A 280 5.83 1.88 21.09
N ALA A 281 5.52 0.62 21.42
CA ALA A 281 4.22 0.23 21.96
C ALA A 281 3.83 1.06 23.19
N THR A 282 4.74 1.16 24.17
CA THR A 282 4.55 1.92 25.41
C THR A 282 4.25 3.40 25.17
N LYS A 283 4.86 4.00 24.15
CA LYS A 283 4.66 5.41 23.79
C LYS A 283 3.32 5.65 23.10
N PHE A 284 2.87 4.72 22.26
CA PHE A 284 1.68 4.90 21.42
C PHE A 284 0.41 4.29 22.01
N ILE A 285 0.51 3.35 22.96
CA ILE A 285 -0.61 2.85 23.76
C ILE A 285 -0.83 3.82 24.93
N ASP A 286 -1.23 5.04 24.59
CA ASP A 286 -1.57 6.10 25.51
C ASP A 286 -2.89 6.73 25.08
N ARG A 287 -3.77 7.00 26.04
CA ARG A 287 -5.13 7.50 25.76
C ARG A 287 -5.12 8.85 25.02
N ASP A 288 -4.10 9.67 25.27
CA ASP A 288 -3.99 11.00 24.68
C ASP A 288 -3.31 10.97 23.29
N VAL A 289 -2.65 9.86 22.95
CA VAL A 289 -1.97 9.66 21.66
C VAL A 289 -2.83 8.83 20.70
N LEU A 290 -3.60 7.89 21.23
CA LEU A 290 -4.32 6.90 20.44
C LEU A 290 -5.62 7.48 19.86
N ILE A 291 -5.56 7.85 18.58
CA ILE A 291 -6.68 8.35 17.79
C ILE A 291 -6.99 7.32 16.69
N PRO A 292 -8.28 7.05 16.37
CA PRO A 292 -8.64 6.16 15.27
C PRO A 292 -7.99 6.59 13.95
N GLY A 293 -7.43 5.63 13.19
CA GLY A 293 -6.83 5.85 11.88
C GLY A 293 -5.41 5.32 11.77
N GLU A 294 -4.54 5.99 11.01
CA GLU A 294 -3.15 5.57 10.81
C GLU A 294 -2.34 5.55 12.12
N HIS A 295 -2.63 6.45 13.06
CA HIS A 295 -1.93 6.51 14.34
C HIS A 295 -2.16 5.29 15.23
N SER A 296 -3.32 4.63 15.13
CA SER A 296 -3.59 3.40 15.86
C SER A 296 -2.91 2.16 15.27
N ALA A 297 -2.49 2.22 14.01
CA ALA A 297 -1.79 1.10 13.36
C ALA A 297 -0.39 0.87 13.96
N ILE A 298 0.30 1.92 14.41
CA ILE A 298 1.63 1.81 15.03
C ILE A 298 1.61 0.91 16.30
N PRO A 299 0.81 1.22 17.34
CA PRO A 299 0.79 0.39 18.54
C PRO A 299 0.21 -1.01 18.29
N GLU A 300 -0.76 -1.14 17.38
CA GLU A 300 -1.29 -2.44 16.94
C GLU A 300 -0.17 -3.31 16.35
N LEU A 301 0.56 -2.80 15.35
CA LEU A 301 1.66 -3.52 14.73
C LEU A 301 2.81 -3.79 15.72
N ALA A 302 3.06 -2.88 16.66
CA ALA A 302 4.07 -3.12 17.70
C ALA A 302 3.68 -4.32 18.58
N ILE A 303 2.40 -4.48 18.94
CA ILE A 303 1.90 -5.66 19.64
C ILE A 303 2.08 -6.92 18.79
N ILE A 304 1.75 -6.87 17.50
CA ILE A 304 1.93 -8.00 16.57
C ILE A 304 3.40 -8.40 16.48
N VAL A 305 4.32 -7.43 16.35
CA VAL A 305 5.76 -7.72 16.31
C VAL A 305 6.25 -8.34 17.62
N LEU A 306 5.82 -7.83 18.79
CA LEU A 306 6.16 -8.44 20.08
C LEU A 306 5.64 -9.88 20.19
N ALA A 307 4.43 -10.14 19.69
CA ALA A 307 3.85 -11.48 19.63
C ALA A 307 4.69 -12.42 18.75
N SER A 308 5.08 -11.95 17.56
CA SER A 308 5.91 -12.70 16.60
C SER A 308 7.30 -13.03 17.12
N LEU A 309 7.83 -12.18 18.01
CA LEU A 309 9.15 -12.35 18.64
C LEU A 309 9.11 -13.17 19.95
N ASP A 310 7.95 -13.74 20.32
CA ASP A 310 7.68 -14.38 21.63
C ASP A 310 8.05 -13.50 22.84
N ALA A 311 8.01 -12.18 22.67
CA ALA A 311 8.51 -11.23 23.66
C ALA A 311 7.75 -11.34 25.00
N PRO A 312 8.44 -11.31 26.16
CA PRO A 312 7.77 -11.32 27.46
C PRO A 312 6.85 -10.11 27.67
N GLU A 313 7.14 -8.97 27.05
CA GLU A 313 6.35 -7.74 27.15
C GLU A 313 5.02 -7.79 26.39
N PHE A 314 4.84 -8.73 25.45
CA PHE A 314 3.63 -8.85 24.61
C PHE A 314 2.34 -8.82 25.43
N GLU A 315 2.22 -9.69 26.45
CA GLU A 315 1.01 -9.78 27.28
C GLU A 315 0.71 -8.46 28.01
N SER A 316 1.76 -7.79 28.50
CA SER A 316 1.62 -6.52 29.21
C SER A 316 1.12 -5.39 28.30
N GLN A 317 1.52 -5.37 27.02
CA GLN A 317 1.06 -4.37 26.06
C GLN A 317 -0.39 -4.63 25.62
N VAL A 318 -0.80 -5.90 25.50
CA VAL A 318 -2.21 -6.25 25.25
C VAL A 318 -3.09 -5.85 26.44
N GLN A 319 -2.67 -6.15 27.67
CA GLN A 319 -3.41 -5.73 28.86
C GLN A 319 -3.55 -4.21 28.92
N ARG A 320 -2.47 -3.48 28.64
CA ARG A 320 -2.50 -2.01 28.60
C ARG A 320 -3.47 -1.49 27.53
N ALA A 321 -3.54 -2.14 26.36
CA ALA A 321 -4.52 -1.82 25.32
C ALA A 321 -5.97 -2.03 25.80
N GLN A 322 -6.24 -3.11 26.55
CA GLN A 322 -7.55 -3.35 27.18
C GLN A 322 -7.89 -2.30 28.24
N ASP A 323 -6.93 -1.93 29.08
CA ASP A 323 -7.10 -0.96 30.18
C ASP A 323 -7.47 0.45 29.67
N LEU A 324 -7.18 0.77 28.40
CA LEU A 324 -7.64 2.01 27.77
C LEU A 324 -9.17 2.07 27.65
N GLY A 325 -9.86 0.93 27.68
CA GLY A 325 -11.32 0.83 27.54
C GLY A 325 -11.82 1.23 26.14
N LEU A 326 -10.96 1.18 25.13
CA LEU A 326 -11.28 1.56 23.76
C LEU A 326 -11.64 0.32 22.93
N GLU A 327 -12.93 -0.05 22.92
CA GLU A 327 -13.42 -1.27 22.26
C GLU A 327 -12.95 -1.44 20.81
N TRP A 328 -12.92 -0.35 20.04
CA TRP A 328 -12.52 -0.39 18.64
C TRP A 328 -11.06 -0.83 18.48
N PHE A 329 -10.18 -0.43 19.40
CA PHE A 329 -8.77 -0.77 19.37
C PHE A 329 -8.55 -2.20 19.85
N SER A 330 -9.23 -2.61 20.92
CA SER A 330 -9.18 -4.01 21.40
C SER A 330 -9.62 -4.99 20.31
N ARG A 331 -10.70 -4.69 19.56
CA ARG A 331 -11.14 -5.51 18.43
C ARG A 331 -10.14 -5.53 17.28
N ALA A 332 -9.45 -4.42 17.01
CA ALA A 332 -8.40 -4.37 15.99
C ALA A 332 -7.22 -5.28 16.37
N VAL A 333 -6.74 -5.18 17.62
CA VAL A 333 -5.70 -6.06 18.16
C VAL A 333 -6.13 -7.53 18.13
N GLU A 334 -7.36 -7.84 18.57
CA GLU A 334 -7.92 -9.19 18.52
C GLU A 334 -7.90 -9.77 17.10
N ARG A 335 -8.41 -9.01 16.12
CA ARG A 335 -8.43 -9.42 14.71
C ARG A 335 -7.02 -9.68 14.19
N SER A 336 -6.08 -8.77 14.43
CA SER A 336 -4.73 -8.88 13.90
C SER A 336 -3.93 -10.02 14.54
N LEU A 337 -4.16 -10.32 15.83
CA LEU A 337 -3.61 -11.52 16.47
C LEU A 337 -4.25 -12.81 15.91
N ALA A 338 -5.54 -12.79 15.59
CA ALA A 338 -6.21 -13.93 14.96
C ALA A 338 -5.69 -14.19 13.54
N GLU A 339 -5.43 -13.12 12.75
CA GLU A 339 -4.81 -13.20 11.42
C GLU A 339 -3.37 -13.75 11.50
N LEU A 340 -2.58 -13.30 12.49
CA LEU A 340 -1.23 -13.81 12.74
C LEU A 340 -1.23 -15.32 13.07
N ILE A 341 -2.17 -15.78 13.90
CA ILE A 341 -2.33 -17.21 14.21
C ILE A 341 -2.66 -18.01 12.95
N GLN A 342 -3.51 -17.48 12.07
CA GLN A 342 -3.93 -18.17 10.84
C GLN A 342 -2.79 -18.29 9.81
N SER A 343 -1.82 -17.37 9.83
CA SER A 343 -0.67 -17.40 8.93
C SER A 343 0.45 -18.35 9.40
N TRP A 344 0.47 -18.72 10.69
CA TRP A 344 1.44 -19.67 11.24
C TRP A 344 1.03 -21.12 11.04
N SER A 345 1.97 -21.95 10.60
CA SER A 345 1.75 -23.38 10.37
C SER A 345 2.03 -24.27 11.57
N ASP A 346 2.88 -23.83 12.52
CA ASP A 346 3.29 -24.60 13.69
C ASP A 346 2.51 -24.21 14.96
N ALA A 347 1.44 -24.95 15.22
CA ALA A 347 0.61 -24.76 16.42
C ALA A 347 1.32 -25.16 17.73
N ALA A 348 2.46 -25.87 17.67
CA ALA A 348 3.22 -26.27 18.85
C ALA A 348 4.24 -25.20 19.28
N HIS A 349 4.46 -24.16 18.47
CA HIS A 349 5.41 -23.11 18.79
C HIS A 349 5.00 -22.34 20.07
N PRO A 350 5.93 -22.05 21.01
CA PRO A 350 5.62 -21.33 22.24
C PRO A 350 4.89 -19.99 22.03
N ALA A 351 5.36 -19.19 21.05
CA ALA A 351 4.71 -17.95 20.64
C ALA A 351 3.24 -18.18 20.23
N TYR A 352 2.96 -19.19 19.40
CA TYR A 352 1.60 -19.53 18.98
C TYR A 352 0.70 -19.81 20.18
N VAL A 353 1.15 -20.67 21.10
CA VAL A 353 0.40 -21.02 22.32
C VAL A 353 0.14 -19.78 23.17
N ARG A 354 1.12 -18.88 23.30
CA ARG A 354 1.00 -17.61 24.02
C ARG A 354 -0.05 -16.71 23.39
N VAL A 355 0.00 -16.50 22.07
CA VAL A 355 -0.98 -15.66 21.36
C VAL A 355 -2.39 -16.23 21.47
N VAL A 356 -2.57 -17.55 21.30
CA VAL A 356 -3.89 -18.19 21.45
C VAL A 356 -4.47 -18.01 22.85
N ARG A 357 -3.63 -18.09 23.89
CA ARG A 357 -4.06 -17.85 25.28
C ARG A 357 -4.54 -16.41 25.47
N VAL A 358 -3.76 -15.43 25.01
CA VAL A 358 -4.13 -14.00 25.08
C VAL A 358 -5.39 -13.70 24.27
N LEU A 359 -5.53 -14.29 23.08
CA LEU A 359 -6.71 -14.11 22.25
C LEU A 359 -7.99 -14.64 22.93
N LYS A 360 -7.90 -15.71 23.72
CA LYS A 360 -9.03 -16.20 24.52
C LYS A 360 -9.41 -15.23 25.62
N SER A 361 -8.43 -14.66 26.34
CA SER A 361 -8.72 -13.69 27.41
C SER A 361 -9.24 -12.35 26.88
N LEU A 362 -8.99 -12.00 25.62
CA LEU A 362 -9.57 -10.82 24.98
C LEU A 362 -11.08 -10.95 24.69
N LYS A 363 -11.60 -12.19 24.62
CA LYS A 363 -13.00 -12.50 24.29
C LYS A 363 -13.90 -12.66 25.51
N GLU A 364 -13.30 -12.79 26.70
CA GLU A 364 -13.98 -12.85 28.00
C GLU A 364 -14.21 -11.43 28.53
#